data_AF-A0A023F1I0-F1
#
_entry.id   AF-A0A023F1I0-F1
#
_cell.length_a   1.000
_cell.length_b   1.000
_cell.length_c   1.000
_cell.angle_alpha   90.00
_cell.angle_beta   90.00
_cell.angle_gamma   90.00
#
_symmetry.space_group_name_H-M   'P 1'
#
loop_
_entity.id
_entity.type
_entity.pdbx_description
1 polymer ?
#
loop_
_entity_poly.entity_id
_entity_poly.type
_entity_poly.pdbx_seq_one_letter_code
_entity_poly.pdbx_strand_id
1 'polypeptide(L)'
;IAHKATAIILVSSLLLSGVLGASIQKRDANGEENPSTTPSICHARTPCAWAVYVPFTRKIEYYLTNTCECAKGQQCIRENDDISVSAYVYRCSEGNNSTTNSRVLPNNTDS
;
A
#
# COMPACT_ATOMS: atom_id res chain seq x y z
N ILE A 1 -4.29 36.48 -58.80
CA ILE A 1 -3.61 35.46 -59.63
C ILE A 1 -2.56 34.82 -58.72
N ALA A 2 -2.58 33.57 -58.27
CA ALA A 2 -3.47 32.44 -58.49
C ALA A 2 -3.31 31.47 -57.29
N HIS A 3 -4.39 30.78 -56.93
CA HIS A 3 -4.38 29.59 -56.08
C HIS A 3 -3.73 28.42 -56.81
N LYS A 4 -2.91 27.60 -56.12
CA LYS A 4 -2.66 26.18 -56.44
C LYS A 4 -2.39 25.43 -55.13
N ALA A 5 -3.38 24.82 -54.48
CA ALA A 5 -3.98 23.51 -54.78
C ALA A 5 -3.04 22.33 -54.46
N THR A 6 -3.23 21.79 -53.25
CA THR A 6 -3.36 20.36 -52.87
C THR A 6 -2.61 19.26 -53.62
N ALA A 7 -1.90 18.41 -52.87
CA ALA A 7 -1.91 16.97 -53.11
C ALA A 7 -1.72 16.20 -51.79
N ILE A 8 -2.80 15.59 -51.31
CA ILE A 8 -2.81 14.55 -50.29
C ILE A 8 -2.51 13.23 -51.03
N ILE A 9 -1.46 12.51 -50.64
CA ILE A 9 -1.33 11.08 -50.95
C ILE A 9 -1.11 10.32 -49.66
N LEU A 10 -2.13 9.54 -49.33
CA LEU A 10 -2.23 8.55 -48.27
C LEU A 10 -1.23 7.42 -48.52
N VAL A 11 -0.46 7.01 -47.52
CA VAL A 11 -0.02 5.61 -47.41
C VAL A 11 -0.23 5.16 -45.97
N SER A 12 -1.37 4.53 -45.76
CA SER A 12 -1.68 3.70 -44.62
C SER A 12 -0.75 2.49 -44.59
N SER A 13 0.22 2.46 -43.68
CA SER A 13 0.89 1.23 -43.30
C SER A 13 0.06 0.52 -42.22
N LEU A 14 -0.92 -0.25 -42.68
CA LEU A 14 -1.47 -1.37 -41.92
C LEU A 14 -0.33 -2.36 -41.63
N LEU A 15 0.15 -2.40 -40.39
CA LEU A 15 0.87 -3.56 -39.89
C LEU A 15 -0.12 -4.48 -39.19
N LEU A 16 -0.43 -5.55 -39.90
CA LEU A 16 -1.26 -6.68 -39.50
C LEU A 16 -0.75 -7.33 -38.21
N SER A 17 -1.67 -7.49 -37.27
CA SER A 17 -2.05 -8.75 -36.63
C SER A 17 -0.94 -9.69 -36.14
N GLY A 18 -0.70 -9.63 -34.83
CA GLY A 18 -0.14 -10.72 -34.05
C GLY A 18 -0.90 -10.88 -32.74
N VAL A 19 -2.21 -11.18 -32.79
CA VAL A 19 -2.93 -11.66 -31.60
C VAL A 19 -2.44 -13.08 -31.33
N LEU A 20 -1.46 -13.22 -30.44
CA LEU A 20 -1.20 -14.51 -29.80
C LEU A 20 -2.46 -14.89 -29.01
N GLY A 21 -3.07 -16.01 -29.39
CA GLY A 21 -4.26 -16.53 -28.73
C GLY A 21 -4.05 -16.73 -27.24
N ALA A 22 -4.81 -16.00 -26.42
CA ALA A 22 -4.92 -16.31 -25.00
C ALA A 22 -5.75 -17.60 -24.86
N SER A 23 -5.12 -18.68 -24.41
CA SER A 23 -5.86 -19.85 -23.96
C SER A 23 -6.69 -19.45 -22.73
N ILE A 24 -8.02 -19.50 -22.86
CA ILE A 24 -8.92 -19.38 -21.71
C ILE A 24 -8.76 -20.67 -20.90
N GLN A 25 -7.87 -20.65 -19.92
CA GLN A 25 -7.92 -21.64 -18.84
C GLN A 25 -9.17 -21.35 -18.01
N LYS A 26 -10.19 -22.21 -18.16
CA LYS A 26 -11.22 -22.37 -17.14
C LYS A 26 -10.50 -22.70 -15.84
N ARG A 27 -10.48 -21.75 -14.90
CA ARG A 27 -10.12 -22.04 -13.52
C ARG A 27 -11.38 -22.62 -12.89
N ASP A 28 -11.40 -23.93 -12.76
CA ASP A 28 -12.42 -24.60 -11.97
C ASP A 28 -12.33 -24.11 -10.52
N ALA A 29 -13.48 -23.69 -9.99
CA ALA A 29 -13.65 -23.31 -8.61
C ALA A 29 -13.58 -24.56 -7.73
N ASN A 30 -12.48 -24.75 -7.02
CA ASN A 30 -12.49 -25.43 -5.74
C ASN A 30 -11.25 -25.03 -4.92
N GLY A 31 -11.47 -24.09 -4.03
CA GLY A 31 -10.50 -23.64 -3.05
C GLY A 31 -11.28 -22.99 -1.93
N GLU A 32 -11.96 -23.81 -1.14
CA GLU A 32 -12.31 -23.45 0.24
C GLU A 32 -10.99 -23.32 1.02
N GLU A 33 -10.23 -22.27 0.72
CA GLU A 33 -9.26 -21.73 1.65
C GLU A 33 -10.10 -21.12 2.76
N ASN A 34 -10.18 -21.78 3.90
CA ASN A 34 -10.53 -21.11 5.14
C ASN A 34 -9.29 -20.27 5.48
N PRO A 35 -9.26 -18.94 5.19
CA PRO A 35 -8.05 -18.17 5.43
C PRO A 35 -7.90 -18.13 6.94
N SER A 36 -6.94 -18.89 7.46
CA SER A 36 -6.51 -18.81 8.85
C SER A 36 -6.33 -17.33 9.16
N THR A 37 -7.25 -16.76 9.95
CA THR A 37 -7.38 -15.32 10.21
C THR A 37 -6.31 -14.85 11.20
N THR A 38 -5.13 -15.45 11.12
CA THR A 38 -3.96 -15.11 11.90
C THR A 38 -3.11 -14.18 11.06
N PRO A 39 -3.03 -12.88 11.39
CA PRO A 39 -2.17 -11.96 10.67
C PRO A 39 -0.72 -12.45 10.72
N SER A 40 0.01 -12.25 9.63
CA SER A 40 1.42 -12.64 9.55
C SER A 40 2.27 -11.74 10.46
N ILE A 41 3.44 -12.22 10.88
CA ILE A 41 4.36 -11.39 11.66
C ILE A 41 5.10 -10.41 10.73
N CYS A 42 5.17 -9.15 11.12
CA CYS A 42 5.91 -8.15 10.36
C CYS A 42 7.41 -8.46 10.32
N HIS A 43 8.03 -8.34 9.14
CA HIS A 43 9.48 -8.37 9.03
C HIS A 43 10.10 -7.13 9.72
N ALA A 44 11.39 -7.22 10.10
CA ALA A 44 12.09 -6.18 10.86
C ALA A 44 12.01 -4.76 10.25
N ARG A 45 11.96 -4.64 8.92
CA ARG A 45 11.83 -3.36 8.21
C ARG A 45 10.46 -3.17 7.54
N THR A 46 9.47 -3.95 7.90
CA THR A 46 8.08 -3.70 7.50
C THR A 46 7.41 -2.82 8.56
N PRO A 47 6.86 -1.65 8.19
CA PRO A 47 6.07 -0.87 9.13
C PRO A 47 4.85 -1.66 9.59
N CYS A 48 4.54 -1.63 10.88
CA CYS A 48 3.34 -2.24 11.43
C CYS A 48 2.15 -1.27 11.38
N ALA A 49 2.40 0.05 11.36
CA ALA A 49 1.35 1.04 11.23
C ALA A 49 1.90 2.41 10.76
N TRP A 50 0.97 3.31 10.45
CA TRP A 50 1.21 4.72 10.13
C TRP A 50 0.20 5.61 10.85
N ALA A 51 0.62 6.81 11.24
CA ALA A 51 -0.28 7.88 11.65
C ALA A 51 -0.16 9.02 10.65
N VAL A 52 -1.18 9.18 9.80
CA VAL A 52 -1.22 10.20 8.76
C VAL A 52 -1.65 11.53 9.39
N TYR A 53 -0.95 12.60 9.05
CA TYR A 53 -1.15 13.91 9.64
C TYR A 53 -1.26 15.02 8.58
N VAL A 54 -1.89 16.13 8.96
CA VAL A 54 -1.92 17.33 8.13
C VAL A 54 -0.50 17.95 8.07
N PRO A 55 0.04 18.25 6.87
CA PRO A 55 1.34 18.90 6.72
C PRO A 55 1.50 20.14 7.61
N PHE A 56 2.73 20.42 8.04
CA PHE A 56 3.13 21.52 8.95
C PHE A 56 2.59 21.43 10.39
N THR A 57 1.29 21.22 10.58
CA THR A 57 0.67 21.17 11.92
C THR A 57 0.93 19.84 12.63
N ARG A 58 1.19 18.76 11.88
CA ARG A 58 1.36 17.39 12.39
C ARG A 58 0.17 16.91 13.23
N LYS A 59 -1.00 17.49 13.01
CA LYS A 59 -2.27 17.03 13.59
C LYS A 59 -2.63 15.71 12.92
N ILE A 60 -2.72 14.64 13.70
CA ILE A 60 -3.12 13.31 13.19
C ILE A 60 -4.55 13.39 12.67
N GLU A 61 -4.77 12.92 11.45
CA GLU A 61 -6.10 12.76 10.87
C GLU A 61 -6.61 11.33 11.08
N TYR A 62 -5.78 10.33 10.78
CA TYR A 62 -6.15 8.93 10.90
C TYR A 62 -4.91 8.03 11.06
N TYR A 63 -5.19 6.78 11.45
CA TYR A 63 -4.19 5.73 11.58
C TYR A 63 -4.46 4.63 10.54
N LEU A 64 -3.41 4.04 10.02
CA LEU A 64 -3.45 2.87 9.14
C LEU A 64 -2.62 1.77 9.78
N THR A 65 -3.15 0.56 9.81
CA THR A 65 -2.41 -0.64 10.22
C THR A 65 -2.01 -1.44 9.01
N ASN A 66 -0.85 -2.09 9.08
CA ASN A 66 -0.46 -3.06 8.06
C ASN A 66 -1.23 -4.37 8.25
N THR A 67 -1.15 -5.29 7.29
CA THR A 67 -1.77 -6.62 7.35
C THR A 67 -1.00 -7.59 8.26
N CYS A 68 0.17 -7.17 8.73
CA CYS A 68 1.01 -7.92 9.66
C CYS A 68 0.96 -7.33 11.07
N GLU A 69 1.24 -8.16 12.06
CA GLU A 69 1.33 -7.77 13.47
C GLU A 69 2.75 -7.97 14.01
N CYS A 70 3.06 -7.29 15.11
CA CYS A 70 4.34 -7.49 15.79
C CYS A 70 4.37 -8.85 16.51
N ALA A 71 5.55 -9.45 16.59
CA ALA A 71 5.73 -10.70 17.32
C ALA A 71 5.37 -10.54 18.81
N LYS A 72 5.07 -11.66 19.48
CA LYS A 72 4.79 -11.66 20.92
C LYS A 72 5.94 -10.99 21.70
N GLY A 73 5.60 -10.02 22.55
CA GLY A 73 6.58 -9.25 23.34
C GLY A 73 7.15 -8.03 22.62
N GLN A 74 6.81 -7.82 21.35
CA GLN A 74 7.10 -6.59 20.63
C GLN A 74 5.89 -5.66 20.62
N GLN A 75 6.16 -4.37 20.46
CA GLN A 75 5.16 -3.33 20.34
C GLN A 75 5.38 -2.54 19.05
N CYS A 76 4.28 -2.12 18.42
CA CYS A 76 4.30 -1.26 17.25
C CYS A 76 4.53 0.20 17.72
N ILE A 77 5.78 0.65 17.69
CA ILE A 77 6.17 1.97 18.21
C ILE A 77 6.58 2.91 17.08
N ARG A 78 6.39 4.22 17.29
CA ARG A 78 6.79 5.24 16.33
C ARG A 78 8.32 5.30 16.22
N GLU A 79 8.85 5.02 15.04
CA GLU A 79 10.31 5.05 14.79
C GLU A 79 10.72 6.25 13.92
N ASN A 80 9.93 6.57 12.89
CA ASN A 80 10.31 7.58 11.88
C ASN A 80 9.16 8.56 11.57
N ASP A 81 9.54 9.69 10.95
CA ASP A 81 8.66 10.66 10.33
C ASP A 81 8.95 10.68 8.82
N ASP A 82 8.02 10.18 7.99
CA ASP A 82 8.09 10.26 6.54
C ASP A 82 7.39 11.53 6.07
N ILE A 83 8.17 12.60 6.02
CA ILE A 83 7.70 13.95 5.68
C ILE A 83 7.16 14.00 4.24
N SER A 84 7.64 13.13 3.35
CA SER A 84 7.22 13.14 1.94
C SER A 84 5.74 12.79 1.75
N VAL A 85 5.19 12.02 2.70
CA VAL A 85 3.78 11.60 2.73
C VAL A 85 3.03 12.11 3.96
N SER A 86 3.67 12.97 4.77
CA SER A 86 3.10 13.52 6.02
C SER A 86 2.57 12.42 6.96
N ALA A 87 3.41 11.43 7.26
CA ALA A 87 3.03 10.33 8.14
C ALA A 87 4.15 9.93 9.12
N TYR A 88 3.76 9.63 10.35
CA TYR A 88 4.63 8.92 11.27
C TYR A 88 4.61 7.43 10.97
N VAL A 89 5.78 6.81 10.89
CA VAL A 89 5.96 5.39 10.59
C VAL A 89 6.23 4.63 11.89
N TYR A 90 5.45 3.58 12.12
CA TYR A 90 5.56 2.71 13.28
C TYR A 90 6.14 1.35 12.89
N ARG A 91 7.03 0.82 13.72
CA ARG A 91 7.76 -0.43 13.50
C ARG A 91 7.80 -1.25 14.79
N CYS A 92 7.96 -2.56 14.64
CA CYS A 92 8.00 -3.47 15.77
C CYS A 92 9.33 -3.33 16.52
N SER A 93 9.25 -3.07 17.81
CA SER A 93 10.40 -3.01 18.71
C SER A 93 10.14 -3.87 19.93
N GLU A 94 11.21 -4.37 20.55
CA GLU A 94 11.10 -5.10 21.82
C GLU A 94 10.50 -4.16 22.86
N GLY A 95 9.39 -4.57 23.47
CA GLY A 95 8.75 -3.77 24.49
C GLY A 95 9.63 -3.70 25.73
N ASN A 96 10.38 -2.62 25.91
CA ASN A 96 10.85 -2.25 27.23
C ASN A 96 9.60 -1.96 28.07
N ASN A 97 9.42 -2.71 29.17
CA ASN A 97 8.45 -2.42 30.25
C ASN A 97 8.83 -1.12 30.99
N SER A 98 9.03 -0.06 30.22
CA SER A 98 9.22 1.30 30.69
C SER A 98 8.04 2.06 30.15
N THR A 99 6.99 2.10 30.98
CA THR A 99 5.90 3.07 30.92
C THR A 99 6.48 4.48 30.88
N THR A 100 6.92 4.94 29.70
CA THR A 100 7.30 6.34 29.49
C THR A 100 6.98 6.72 28.04
N ASN A 101 5.71 7.05 27.80
CA ASN A 101 5.30 7.85 26.65
C ASN A 101 5.52 7.21 25.25
N SER A 102 5.54 5.88 25.15
CA SER A 102 5.28 5.22 23.86
C SER A 102 3.85 5.56 23.47
N ARG A 103 3.68 6.40 22.44
CA ARG A 103 2.38 6.61 21.78
C ARG A 103 1.99 5.29 21.13
N VAL A 104 1.43 4.38 21.92
CA VAL A 104 0.71 3.21 21.43
C VAL A 104 -0.39 3.73 20.52
N LEU A 105 -0.66 3.07 19.39
CA LEU A 105 -1.83 3.42 18.59
C LEU A 105 -3.07 3.40 19.50
N PRO A 106 -3.96 4.41 19.43
CA PRO A 106 -5.25 4.30 20.10
C PRO A 106 -5.93 3.03 19.59
N ASN A 107 -6.34 2.15 20.51
CA ASN A 107 -7.07 0.96 20.12
C ASN A 107 -8.44 1.40 19.60
N ASN A 108 -8.78 1.00 18.37
CA ASN A 108 -10.09 1.28 17.79
C ASN A 108 -11.11 0.30 18.39
N THR A 109 -11.37 0.38 19.69
CA THR A 109 -12.28 -0.54 20.40
C THR A 109 -13.25 0.18 21.35
N ASP A 110 -13.56 1.45 21.08
CA ASP A 110 -14.60 2.18 21.81
C ASP A 110 -15.64 2.74 20.81
N SER A 111 -16.57 1.88 20.41
CA SER A 111 -17.89 2.20 19.83
C SER A 111 -18.78 0.97 19.88
#